data_AF-A0A9Q0YCL7-F1
#
_entry.id   AF-A0A9Q0YCL7-F1
#
_cell.length_a   1.000
_cell.length_b   1.000
_cell.length_c   1.000
_cell.angle_alpha   90.00
_cell.angle_beta   90.00
_cell.angle_gamma   90.00
#
_symmetry.space_group_name_H-M   'P 1'
#
loop_
_entity.id
_entity.type
_entity.pdbx_description
1 polymer ?
#
loop_
_entity_poly.entity_id
_entity_poly.type
_entity_poly.pdbx_seq_one_letter_code
_entity_poly.pdbx_strand_id
1 'polypeptide(L)'
;MGIQSFNAKYCLWCKRPSNLRFDTNREWSMLDEQKGARTVEEISAFAQSKGKSIQFGCASAPLFSVIPVSRVVPDTLHLFLRIADQLIGHILVELKTRDNLSKKSAGAFNIEKHHNIHKFELFIQPLGIEWMFCVDKASNLITARDFTGPELWKIMTNVSLSETIPDHPKLSKIEQLWKSFIALIVELKSQIEGEDLIKFQHAAKAWLGFFFFFFVVTPYMHVLAYHVPE
;
A
#
# COMPACT_ATOMS: atom_id res chain seq x y z
N MET A 1 -10.85 -4.82 -17.34
CA MET A 1 -11.91 -5.65 -16.73
C MET A 1 -13.24 -4.92 -16.51
N GLY A 2 -13.43 -3.66 -16.93
CA GLY A 2 -14.74 -3.02 -16.77
C GLY A 2 -15.15 -2.65 -15.34
N ILE A 3 -14.19 -2.73 -14.40
CA ILE A 3 -14.36 -2.32 -13.00
C ILE A 3 -13.83 -0.90 -12.84
N GLN A 4 -14.42 -0.12 -11.94
CA GLN A 4 -13.90 1.17 -11.48
C GLN A 4 -12.44 1.04 -11.02
N SER A 5 -11.73 2.17 -11.00
CA SER A 5 -10.30 2.22 -10.69
C SER A 5 -9.94 1.46 -9.41
N PHE A 6 -8.71 0.97 -9.31
CA PHE A 6 -8.28 0.08 -8.21
C PHE A 6 -8.43 0.70 -6.80
N ASN A 7 -8.41 2.02 -6.69
CA ASN A 7 -8.66 2.77 -5.45
C ASN A 7 -10.15 2.96 -5.13
N ALA A 8 -11.04 2.49 -6.00
CA ALA A 8 -12.48 2.59 -5.82
C ALA A 8 -12.99 1.73 -4.64
N LYS A 9 -14.30 1.78 -4.44
CA LYS A 9 -14.97 1.14 -3.31
C LYS A 9 -14.81 -0.39 -3.29
N TYR A 10 -14.42 -1.04 -4.38
CA TYR A 10 -14.40 -2.50 -4.47
C TYR A 10 -13.07 -3.05 -4.99
N CYS A 11 -12.76 -4.30 -4.63
CA CYS A 11 -11.61 -5.02 -5.16
C CYS A 11 -11.84 -5.46 -6.61
N LEU A 12 -10.74 -5.62 -7.36
CA LEU A 12 -10.73 -6.14 -8.72
C LEU A 12 -11.14 -7.62 -8.79
N TRP A 13 -10.71 -8.43 -7.81
CA TRP A 13 -10.90 -9.90 -7.82
C TRP A 13 -12.14 -10.35 -7.07
N CYS A 14 -12.45 -9.70 -5.94
CA CYS A 14 -13.61 -10.05 -5.12
C CYS A 14 -14.59 -8.87 -4.96
N LYS A 15 -15.82 -9.17 -4.57
CA LYS A 15 -16.92 -8.21 -4.34
C LYS A 15 -16.81 -7.45 -3.01
N ARG A 16 -15.66 -7.54 -2.32
CA ARG A 16 -15.38 -6.89 -1.03
C ARG A 16 -15.45 -5.35 -1.11
N PRO A 17 -16.22 -4.68 -0.24
CA PRO A 17 -16.31 -3.21 -0.16
C PRO A 17 -15.22 -2.56 0.70
N SER A 18 -14.89 -1.28 0.43
CA SER A 18 -13.77 -0.56 1.02
C SER A 18 -13.82 -0.36 2.54
N ASN A 19 -14.99 -0.47 3.16
CA ASN A 19 -15.13 -0.42 4.61
C ASN A 19 -14.83 -1.76 5.28
N LEU A 20 -14.67 -2.84 4.52
CA LEU A 20 -14.36 -4.18 5.03
C LEU A 20 -12.94 -4.61 4.67
N ARG A 21 -12.04 -3.66 4.31
CA ARG A 21 -10.69 -4.04 3.86
C ARG A 21 -9.82 -4.67 4.93
N PHE A 22 -10.04 -4.27 6.16
CA PHE A 22 -9.29 -4.69 7.33
C PHE A 22 -9.86 -5.95 7.99
N ASP A 23 -11.08 -6.37 7.64
CA ASP A 23 -11.78 -7.44 8.35
C ASP A 23 -11.12 -8.78 8.02
N THR A 24 -10.29 -9.27 8.96
CA THR A 24 -9.60 -10.55 8.86
C THR A 24 -10.47 -11.75 9.21
N ASN A 25 -11.68 -11.53 9.74
CA ASN A 25 -12.60 -12.60 10.13
C ASN A 25 -13.44 -13.11 8.96
N ARG A 26 -13.45 -12.37 7.83
CA ARG A 26 -14.13 -12.78 6.61
C ARG A 26 -13.15 -13.39 5.64
N GLU A 27 -13.57 -14.45 4.98
CA GLU A 27 -12.82 -15.01 3.87
C GLU A 27 -13.22 -14.34 2.57
N TRP A 28 -12.22 -14.05 1.75
CA TRP A 28 -12.37 -13.49 0.41
C TRP A 28 -11.50 -14.30 -0.52
N SER A 29 -12.02 -14.66 -1.68
CA SER A 29 -11.30 -15.44 -2.69
C SER A 29 -11.41 -14.81 -4.06
N MET A 30 -10.41 -15.09 -4.91
CA MET A 30 -10.46 -14.79 -6.34
C MET A 30 -10.90 -15.99 -7.19
N LEU A 31 -11.06 -17.16 -6.58
CA LEU A 31 -11.45 -18.41 -7.22
C LEU A 31 -12.85 -18.89 -6.78
N ASP A 32 -13.24 -18.65 -5.52
CA ASP A 32 -14.50 -19.11 -4.94
C ASP A 32 -15.59 -18.02 -4.95
N GLU A 33 -16.64 -18.24 -5.73
CA GLU A 33 -17.78 -17.31 -5.87
C GLU A 33 -18.57 -17.14 -4.56
N GLN A 34 -18.65 -18.18 -3.71
CA GLN A 34 -19.32 -18.09 -2.40
C GLN A 34 -18.54 -17.18 -1.45
N LYS A 35 -17.21 -17.12 -1.63
CA LYS A 35 -16.30 -16.19 -0.94
C LYS A 35 -16.11 -14.88 -1.70
N GLY A 36 -17.02 -14.59 -2.62
CA GLY A 36 -17.13 -13.28 -3.27
C GLY A 36 -16.24 -13.09 -4.49
N ALA A 37 -15.65 -14.14 -5.06
CA ALA A 37 -14.97 -14.05 -6.36
C ALA A 37 -15.91 -13.50 -7.45
N ARG A 38 -15.32 -12.91 -8.48
CA ARG A 38 -16.04 -12.30 -9.61
C ARG A 38 -15.92 -13.13 -10.86
N THR A 39 -16.98 -13.14 -11.66
CA THR A 39 -16.95 -13.67 -13.03
C THR A 39 -17.09 -12.56 -14.06
N VAL A 40 -16.69 -12.83 -15.30
CA VAL A 40 -16.81 -11.88 -16.41
C VAL A 40 -18.29 -11.62 -16.74
N GLU A 41 -19.10 -12.67 -16.65
CA GLU A 41 -20.54 -12.67 -16.86
C GLU A 41 -21.23 -11.76 -15.86
N GLU A 42 -20.89 -11.90 -14.56
CA GLU A 42 -21.40 -11.03 -13.50
C GLU A 42 -21.02 -9.56 -13.74
N ILE A 43 -19.76 -9.28 -14.10
CA ILE A 43 -19.31 -7.90 -14.36
C ILE A 43 -20.12 -7.30 -15.51
N SER A 44 -20.33 -8.06 -16.58
CA SER A 44 -21.10 -7.63 -17.76
C SER A 44 -22.56 -7.37 -17.41
N ALA A 45 -23.18 -8.25 -16.62
CA ALA A 45 -24.56 -8.09 -16.17
C ALA A 45 -24.74 -6.85 -15.27
N PHE A 46 -23.85 -6.66 -14.28
CA PHE A 46 -23.92 -5.51 -13.38
C PHE A 46 -23.64 -4.18 -14.10
N ALA A 47 -22.78 -4.17 -15.12
CA ALA A 47 -22.51 -2.99 -15.93
C ALA A 47 -23.73 -2.50 -16.73
N GLN A 48 -24.70 -3.38 -17.02
CA GLN A 48 -25.93 -3.01 -17.74
C GLN A 48 -27.02 -2.41 -16.83
N SER A 49 -26.85 -2.48 -15.50
CA SER A 49 -27.85 -1.97 -14.55
C SER A 49 -27.89 -0.43 -14.54
N LYS A 50 -28.96 0.16 -15.09
CA LYS A 50 -29.14 1.63 -15.22
C LYS A 50 -29.57 2.35 -13.92
N GLY A 51 -29.52 1.68 -12.76
CA GLY A 51 -30.08 2.18 -11.49
C GLY A 51 -29.04 2.77 -10.54
N LYS A 52 -28.84 4.10 -10.57
CA LYS A 52 -28.25 5.06 -9.61
C LYS A 52 -26.95 4.73 -8.82
N SER A 53 -26.43 3.52 -8.79
CA SER A 53 -25.11 3.22 -8.22
C SER A 53 -24.44 2.09 -8.99
N ILE A 54 -23.19 2.30 -9.40
CA ILE A 54 -22.36 1.28 -10.05
C ILE A 54 -22.24 0.07 -9.11
N GLN A 55 -22.98 -1.00 -9.43
CA GLN A 55 -23.08 -2.18 -8.58
C GLN A 55 -21.74 -2.90 -8.50
N PHE A 56 -21.26 -3.13 -7.27
CA PHE A 56 -19.96 -3.76 -7.00
C PHE A 56 -18.77 -3.16 -7.76
N GLY A 57 -18.87 -1.90 -8.19
CA GLY A 57 -17.84 -1.24 -8.98
C GLY A 57 -17.79 -1.64 -10.46
N CYS A 58 -18.75 -2.40 -10.99
CA CYS A 58 -18.81 -2.81 -12.40
C CYS A 58 -19.33 -1.66 -13.28
N ALA A 59 -18.40 -0.89 -13.87
CA ALA A 59 -18.72 0.34 -14.62
C ALA A 59 -19.00 0.09 -16.11
N SER A 60 -18.40 -0.94 -16.70
CA SER A 60 -18.58 -1.27 -18.11
C SER A 60 -18.36 -2.76 -18.35
N ALA A 61 -18.79 -3.26 -19.51
CA ALA A 61 -18.47 -4.62 -19.92
C ALA A 61 -16.95 -4.78 -20.09
N PRO A 62 -16.35 -5.92 -19.69
CA PRO A 62 -14.94 -6.18 -19.91
C PRO A 62 -14.61 -6.21 -21.41
N LEU A 63 -13.55 -5.52 -21.82
CA LEU A 63 -13.07 -5.55 -23.21
C LEU A 63 -12.65 -6.97 -23.65
N PHE A 64 -12.02 -7.72 -22.73
CA PHE A 64 -11.59 -9.10 -22.95
C PHE A 64 -12.47 -10.04 -22.13
N SER A 65 -13.65 -10.36 -22.65
CA SER A 65 -14.58 -11.27 -21.97
C SER A 65 -14.10 -12.73 -21.93
N VAL A 66 -13.13 -13.08 -22.77
CA VAL A 66 -12.58 -14.45 -22.85
C VAL A 66 -11.58 -14.73 -21.71
N ILE A 67 -11.04 -13.69 -21.06
CA ILE A 67 -10.05 -13.85 -19.99
C ILE A 67 -10.77 -13.87 -18.64
N PRO A 68 -10.78 -15.02 -17.93
CA PRO A 68 -11.37 -15.08 -16.60
C PRO A 68 -10.66 -14.14 -15.63
N VAL A 69 -11.39 -13.58 -14.67
CA VAL A 69 -10.82 -12.71 -13.62
C VAL A 69 -9.76 -13.45 -12.80
N SER A 70 -9.94 -14.75 -12.57
CA SER A 70 -8.98 -15.62 -11.88
C SER A 70 -7.62 -15.73 -12.59
N ARG A 71 -7.53 -15.41 -13.89
CA ARG A 71 -6.26 -15.39 -14.63
C ARG A 71 -5.56 -14.04 -14.61
N VAL A 72 -6.16 -13.03 -13.99
CA VAL A 72 -5.51 -11.73 -13.79
C VAL A 72 -4.66 -11.84 -12.52
N VAL A 73 -3.34 -11.93 -12.67
CA VAL A 73 -2.43 -12.15 -11.54
C VAL A 73 -2.07 -10.82 -10.87
N PRO A 74 -2.03 -10.73 -9.53
CA PRO A 74 -1.50 -9.55 -8.84
C PRO A 74 -0.05 -9.23 -9.24
N ASP A 75 0.22 -7.98 -9.57
CA ASP A 75 1.58 -7.50 -9.81
C ASP A 75 2.31 -7.30 -8.47
N THR A 76 3.26 -8.19 -8.17
CA THR A 76 4.01 -8.20 -6.91
C THR A 76 4.94 -7.00 -6.77
N LEU A 77 5.48 -6.48 -7.87
CA LEU A 77 6.31 -5.26 -7.85
C LEU A 77 5.45 -4.07 -7.45
N HIS A 78 4.33 -3.83 -8.13
CA HIS A 78 3.44 -2.71 -7.80
C HIS A 78 2.83 -2.84 -6.40
N LEU A 79 2.57 -4.07 -5.95
CA LEU A 79 2.14 -4.32 -4.58
C LEU A 79 3.18 -3.85 -3.56
N PHE A 80 4.45 -4.20 -3.77
CA PHE A 80 5.55 -3.71 -2.93
C PHE A 80 5.61 -2.18 -2.93
N LEU A 81 5.66 -1.56 -4.12
CA LEU A 81 5.78 -0.10 -4.27
C LEU A 81 4.68 0.62 -3.48
N ARG A 82 3.43 0.23 -3.69
CA ARG A 82 2.27 0.93 -3.13
C ARG A 82 2.13 0.78 -1.64
N ILE A 83 2.59 -0.34 -1.06
CA ILE A 83 2.58 -0.53 0.39
C ILE A 83 3.79 0.17 1.03
N ALA A 84 4.97 0.07 0.42
CA ALA A 84 6.18 0.77 0.88
C ALA A 84 5.99 2.29 0.89
N ASP A 85 5.35 2.85 -0.15
CA ASP A 85 4.98 4.27 -0.23
C ASP A 85 4.12 4.71 0.97
N GLN A 86 3.18 3.87 1.41
CA GLN A 86 2.36 4.20 2.59
C GLN A 86 3.20 4.21 3.86
N LEU A 87 4.06 3.21 4.05
CA LEU A 87 4.91 3.10 5.22
C LEU A 87 5.87 4.28 5.33
N ILE A 88 6.59 4.59 4.25
CA ILE A 88 7.49 5.75 4.19
C ILE A 88 6.68 7.05 4.30
N GLY A 89 5.53 7.15 3.63
CA GLY A 89 4.66 8.32 3.71
C GLY A 89 4.26 8.66 5.15
N HIS A 90 3.95 7.66 5.98
CA HIS A 90 3.68 7.87 7.40
C HIS A 90 4.90 8.40 8.17
N ILE A 91 6.11 7.91 7.88
CA ILE A 91 7.35 8.44 8.45
C ILE A 91 7.57 9.89 8.02
N LEU A 92 7.42 10.19 6.73
CA LEU A 92 7.60 11.56 6.22
C LEU A 92 6.60 12.54 6.84
N VAL A 93 5.36 12.12 7.05
CA VAL A 93 4.34 12.94 7.75
C VAL A 93 4.72 13.17 9.21
N GLU A 94 5.23 12.16 9.91
CA GLU A 94 5.71 12.29 11.29
C GLU A 94 6.89 13.26 11.39
N LEU A 95 7.89 13.14 10.51
CA LEU A 95 9.05 14.05 10.46
C LEU A 95 8.61 15.50 10.22
N LYS A 96 7.71 15.72 9.27
CA LYS A 96 7.13 17.05 8.99
C LYS A 96 6.36 17.59 10.20
N THR A 97 5.63 16.74 10.90
CA THR A 97 4.88 17.12 12.12
C THR A 97 5.84 17.61 13.21
N ARG A 98 6.93 16.89 13.45
CA ARG A 98 7.96 17.26 14.43
C ARG A 98 8.65 18.58 14.11
N ASP A 99 8.87 18.87 12.84
CA ASP A 99 9.44 20.14 12.37
C ASP A 99 8.38 21.27 12.21
N ASN A 100 7.13 21.03 12.62
CA ASN A 100 6.01 21.98 12.50
C ASN A 100 5.72 22.43 11.05
N LEU A 101 5.96 21.56 10.07
CA LEU A 101 5.85 21.82 8.63
C LEU A 101 4.47 21.51 8.03
N SER A 102 3.45 21.31 8.88
CA SER A 102 2.08 21.03 8.45
C SER A 102 1.32 22.28 7.95
N LYS A 103 1.92 23.47 8.05
CA LYS A 103 1.34 24.77 7.65
C LYS A 103 2.11 25.34 6.45
N LYS A 104 1.43 26.14 5.61
CA LYS A 104 2.04 26.85 4.47
C LYS A 104 3.30 27.60 4.93
N SER A 105 4.44 27.30 4.33
CA SER A 105 5.69 28.03 4.61
C SER A 105 5.66 29.34 3.84
N ALA A 106 5.47 30.46 4.54
CA ALA A 106 5.38 31.80 3.93
C ALA A 106 6.76 32.42 3.59
N GLY A 107 7.84 31.65 3.57
CA GLY A 107 9.21 32.15 3.36
C GLY A 107 10.11 31.18 2.61
N ALA A 108 11.34 31.62 2.32
CA ALA A 108 12.36 30.79 1.68
C ALA A 108 12.64 29.54 2.53
N PHE A 109 12.30 28.37 2.00
CA PHE A 109 12.55 27.08 2.64
C PHE A 109 14.06 26.85 2.76
N ASN A 110 14.53 26.66 3.99
CA ASN A 110 15.90 26.27 4.27
C ASN A 110 15.84 24.95 5.04
N ILE A 111 16.29 23.88 4.40
CA ILE A 111 16.28 22.52 4.94
C ILE A 111 17.05 22.40 6.26
N GLU A 112 18.15 23.12 6.43
CA GLU A 112 19.00 23.04 7.62
C GLU A 112 18.29 23.52 8.89
N LYS A 113 17.22 24.33 8.74
CA LYS A 113 16.38 24.77 9.87
C LYS A 113 15.38 23.71 10.32
N HIS A 114 15.22 22.63 9.57
CA HIS A 114 14.24 21.58 9.83
C HIS A 114 14.95 20.25 10.13
N HIS A 115 15.28 20.08 11.41
CA HIS A 115 16.17 19.03 11.89
C HIS A 115 15.76 17.62 11.44
N ASN A 116 14.47 17.26 11.58
CA ASN A 116 14.03 15.89 11.36
C ASN A 116 14.01 15.53 9.86
N ILE A 117 13.48 16.41 9.00
CA ILE A 117 13.48 16.17 7.56
C ILE A 117 14.89 16.25 6.95
N HIS A 118 15.75 17.14 7.44
CA HIS A 118 17.15 17.23 7.01
C HIS A 118 17.93 15.99 7.39
N LYS A 119 17.76 15.50 8.63
CA LYS A 119 18.37 14.24 9.07
C LYS A 119 17.96 13.06 8.18
N PHE A 120 16.70 13.02 7.74
CA PHE A 120 16.26 12.01 6.79
C PHE A 120 16.95 12.15 5.42
N GLU A 121 17.08 13.35 4.87
CA GLU A 121 17.86 13.56 3.63
C GLU A 121 19.32 13.09 3.77
N LEU A 122 19.97 13.42 4.89
CA LEU A 122 21.34 12.99 5.19
C LEU A 122 21.47 11.46 5.32
N PHE A 123 20.43 10.78 5.79
CA PHE A 123 20.38 9.31 5.79
C PHE A 123 20.26 8.73 4.36
N ILE A 124 19.51 9.41 3.48
CA ILE A 124 19.26 8.94 2.11
C ILE A 124 20.50 9.10 1.21
N GLN A 125 21.28 10.17 1.38
CA GLN A 125 22.44 10.49 0.53
C GLN A 125 23.48 9.34 0.45
N PRO A 126 23.95 8.73 1.57
CA PRO A 126 24.88 7.61 1.53
C PRO A 126 24.36 6.36 0.81
N LEU A 127 23.04 6.21 0.61
CA LEU A 127 22.45 5.10 -0.13
C LEU A 127 22.58 5.26 -1.66
N GLY A 128 23.17 6.37 -2.12
CA GLY A 128 23.31 6.73 -3.53
C GLY A 128 21.97 7.11 -4.17
N ILE A 129 21.11 7.79 -3.41
CA ILE A 129 19.78 8.20 -3.83
C ILE A 129 19.75 9.73 -3.92
N GLU A 130 19.59 10.25 -5.14
CA GLU A 130 19.45 11.69 -5.37
C GLU A 130 18.02 12.14 -5.08
N TRP A 131 17.74 12.47 -3.82
CA TRP A 131 16.41 12.84 -3.35
C TRP A 131 16.49 14.00 -2.35
N MET A 132 15.58 14.95 -2.48
CA MET A 132 15.51 16.13 -1.61
C MET A 132 14.08 16.65 -1.51
N PHE A 133 13.78 17.31 -0.39
CA PHE A 133 12.58 18.09 -0.20
C PHE A 133 12.65 19.37 -1.01
N CYS A 134 11.52 19.76 -1.57
CA CYS A 134 11.36 21.00 -2.31
C CYS A 134 10.04 21.68 -1.93
N VAL A 135 9.92 22.96 -2.23
CA VAL A 135 8.64 23.67 -2.11
C VAL A 135 7.90 23.55 -3.43
N ASP A 136 6.71 22.97 -3.39
CA ASP A 136 5.82 22.98 -4.53
C ASP A 136 5.34 24.41 -4.81
N LYS A 137 5.57 24.89 -6.03
CA LYS A 137 5.27 26.27 -6.44
C LYS A 137 3.77 26.58 -6.43
N ALA A 138 2.92 25.56 -6.63
CA ALA A 138 1.48 25.75 -6.68
C ALA A 138 0.85 25.81 -5.29
N SER A 139 1.24 24.90 -4.39
CA SER A 139 0.66 24.77 -3.05
C SER A 139 1.41 25.52 -1.95
N ASN A 140 2.67 25.93 -2.19
CA ASN A 140 3.61 26.43 -1.18
C ASN A 140 3.78 25.44 -0.01
N LEU A 141 3.65 24.15 -0.29
CA LEU A 141 3.88 23.07 0.66
C LEU A 141 5.22 22.40 0.37
N ILE A 142 5.83 21.89 1.42
CA ILE A 142 7.04 21.08 1.29
C ILE A 142 6.64 19.70 0.79
N THR A 143 7.14 19.36 -0.39
CA THR A 143 6.93 18.10 -1.09
C THR A 143 8.29 17.48 -1.40
N ALA A 144 8.26 16.27 -1.95
CA ALA A 144 9.43 15.62 -2.52
C ALA A 144 8.93 14.74 -3.67
N ARG A 145 9.85 14.32 -4.54
CA ARG A 145 9.52 13.33 -5.56
C ARG A 145 9.21 11.97 -4.91
N ASP A 146 8.47 11.14 -5.63
CA ASP A 146 8.30 9.74 -5.25
C ASP A 146 9.63 8.98 -5.39
N PHE A 147 9.77 7.92 -4.60
CA PHE A 147 10.90 7.00 -4.69
C PHE A 147 10.62 5.94 -5.77
N THR A 148 11.67 5.52 -6.47
CA THR A 148 11.60 4.36 -7.37
C THR A 148 11.66 3.06 -6.59
N GLY A 149 11.29 1.93 -7.21
CA GLY A 149 11.33 0.62 -6.54
C GLY A 149 12.68 0.24 -5.93
N PRO A 150 13.81 0.38 -6.65
CA PRO A 150 15.12 0.14 -6.09
C PRO A 150 15.46 1.07 -4.90
N GLU A 151 15.04 2.33 -4.95
CA GLU A 151 15.25 3.29 -3.87
C GLU A 151 14.43 2.92 -2.63
N LEU A 152 13.13 2.63 -2.82
CA LEU A 152 12.25 2.14 -1.75
C LEU A 152 12.85 0.91 -1.07
N TRP A 153 13.34 -0.05 -1.86
CA TRP A 153 13.98 -1.25 -1.31
C TRP A 153 15.19 -0.90 -0.43
N LYS A 154 16.12 -0.08 -0.95
CA LYS A 154 17.29 0.37 -0.18
C LYS A 154 16.90 1.07 1.12
N ILE A 155 15.92 1.96 1.09
CA ILE A 155 15.44 2.69 2.26
C ILE A 155 14.87 1.71 3.28
N MET A 156 13.92 0.87 2.82
CA MET A 156 13.20 -0.05 3.70
C MET A 156 14.12 -1.07 4.38
N THR A 157 15.23 -1.47 3.74
CA THR A 157 16.17 -2.44 4.33
C THR A 157 17.28 -1.81 5.17
N ASN A 158 17.56 -0.52 5.03
CA ASN A 158 18.68 0.15 5.73
C ASN A 158 18.23 1.17 6.78
N VAL A 159 16.95 1.56 6.81
CA VAL A 159 16.46 2.59 7.73
C VAL A 159 16.50 2.09 9.18
N SER A 160 17.11 2.91 10.04
CA SER A 160 17.01 2.79 11.49
C SER A 160 15.85 3.68 11.95
N LEU A 161 14.69 3.08 12.22
CA LEU A 161 13.50 3.84 12.61
C LEU A 161 13.67 4.51 13.98
N SER A 162 14.41 3.89 14.90
CA SER A 162 14.76 4.48 16.19
C SER A 162 15.59 5.75 16.06
N GLU A 163 16.46 5.83 15.05
CA GLU A 163 17.21 7.05 14.74
C GLU A 163 16.38 8.07 13.94
N THR A 164 15.48 7.59 13.09
CA THR A 164 14.67 8.43 12.19
C THR A 164 13.57 9.16 12.96
N ILE A 165 12.84 8.44 13.82
CA ILE A 165 11.75 8.97 14.65
C ILE A 165 11.97 8.62 16.12
N PRO A 166 13.03 9.17 16.75
CA PRO A 166 13.36 8.87 18.15
C PRO A 166 12.18 9.20 19.07
N ASP A 167 12.06 8.43 20.16
CA ASP A 167 11.05 8.61 21.21
C ASP A 167 9.59 8.57 20.73
N HIS A 168 9.33 8.03 19.52
CA HIS A 168 7.95 7.87 19.06
C HIS A 168 7.21 6.88 19.98
N PRO A 169 6.04 7.21 20.55
CA PRO A 169 5.36 6.37 21.54
C PRO A 169 5.02 4.95 21.07
N LYS A 170 4.94 4.77 19.75
CA LYS A 170 4.64 3.48 19.09
C LYS A 170 5.83 2.91 18.32
N LEU A 171 7.05 3.39 18.56
CA LEU A 171 8.25 3.05 17.78
C LEU A 171 8.43 1.53 17.59
N SER A 172 8.40 0.77 18.69
CA SER A 172 8.56 -0.70 18.65
C SER A 172 7.52 -1.39 17.77
N LYS A 173 6.28 -0.90 17.78
CA LYS A 173 5.19 -1.44 16.95
C LYS A 173 5.38 -1.09 15.47
N ILE A 174 5.83 0.13 15.17
CA ILE A 174 6.13 0.55 13.79
C ILE A 174 7.31 -0.25 13.25
N GLU A 175 8.35 -0.47 14.05
CA GLU A 175 9.50 -1.32 13.68
C GLU A 175 9.09 -2.75 13.40
N GLN A 176 8.26 -3.34 14.25
CA GLN A 176 7.73 -4.69 14.04
C GLN A 176 6.93 -4.75 12.73
N LEU A 177 6.06 -3.77 12.49
CA LEU A 177 5.24 -3.67 11.28
C LEU A 177 6.10 -3.58 10.01
N TRP A 178 7.17 -2.78 10.06
CA TRP A 178 8.12 -2.59 8.96
C TRP A 178 8.92 -3.88 8.67
N LYS A 179 9.50 -4.49 9.71
CA LYS A 179 10.28 -5.72 9.59
C LYS A 179 9.42 -6.88 9.08
N SER A 180 8.20 -7.01 9.59
CA SER A 180 7.27 -8.06 9.17
C SER A 180 6.86 -7.89 7.71
N PHE A 181 6.64 -6.65 7.26
CA PHE A 181 6.37 -6.38 5.84
C PHE A 181 7.56 -6.77 4.95
N ILE A 182 8.78 -6.40 5.33
CA ILE A 182 9.97 -6.75 4.56
C ILE A 182 10.17 -8.26 4.49
N ALA A 183 9.92 -8.99 5.59
CA ALA A 183 9.96 -10.44 5.59
C ALA A 183 8.98 -11.04 4.57
N LEU A 184 7.72 -10.56 4.54
CA LEU A 184 6.73 -11.00 3.53
C LEU A 184 7.22 -10.75 2.10
N ILE A 185 7.85 -9.60 1.83
CA ILE A 185 8.34 -9.28 0.48
C ILE A 185 9.56 -10.12 0.10
N VAL A 186 10.45 -10.44 1.05
CA VAL A 186 11.56 -11.37 0.82
C VAL A 186 11.02 -12.76 0.49
N GLU A 187 10.05 -13.25 1.26
CA GLU A 187 9.42 -14.55 1.04
C GLU A 187 8.69 -14.60 -0.32
N LEU A 188 8.00 -13.53 -0.72
CA LEU A 188 7.33 -13.43 -2.02
C LEU A 188 8.31 -13.47 -3.21
N LYS A 189 9.56 -13.06 -3.00
CA LYS A 189 10.61 -13.14 -4.02
C LYS A 189 11.21 -14.54 -4.11
N SER A 190 11.08 -15.37 -3.07
CA SER A 190 11.31 -16.81 -3.17
C SER A 190 10.06 -17.50 -3.75
N GLN A 191 10.25 -18.64 -4.43
CA GLN A 191 9.10 -19.46 -4.81
C GLN A 191 8.51 -20.06 -3.54
N ILE A 192 7.22 -19.79 -3.27
CA ILE A 192 6.49 -20.25 -2.09
C ILE A 192 5.57 -21.40 -2.50
N GLU A 193 5.69 -22.55 -1.85
CA GLU A 193 4.89 -23.74 -2.18
C GLU A 193 4.44 -24.49 -0.91
N GLY A 194 3.39 -25.30 -1.04
CA GLY A 194 2.95 -26.24 0.02
C GLY A 194 2.65 -25.57 1.35
N GLU A 195 3.24 -26.08 2.44
CA GLU A 195 3.03 -25.56 3.79
C GLU A 195 3.50 -24.11 3.97
N ASP A 196 4.51 -23.69 3.21
CA ASP A 196 5.05 -22.33 3.31
C ASP A 196 4.06 -21.31 2.74
N LEU A 197 3.22 -21.70 1.76
CA LEU A 197 2.13 -20.85 1.27
C LEU A 197 1.09 -20.55 2.35
N ILE A 198 0.76 -21.56 3.16
CA ILE A 198 -0.19 -21.42 4.28
C ILE A 198 0.41 -20.50 5.35
N LYS A 199 1.70 -20.67 5.67
CA LYS A 199 2.42 -19.80 6.62
C LYS A 199 2.45 -18.36 6.13
N PHE A 200 2.78 -18.15 4.85
CA PHE A 200 2.77 -16.84 4.21
C PHE A 200 1.38 -16.18 4.30
N GLN A 201 0.32 -16.90 3.96
CA GLN A 201 -1.05 -16.38 4.04
C GLN A 201 -1.40 -15.93 5.47
N HIS A 202 -1.09 -16.75 6.48
CA HIS A 202 -1.32 -16.38 7.88
C HIS A 202 -0.50 -15.15 8.29
N ALA A 203 0.78 -15.10 7.91
CA ALA A 203 1.65 -13.96 8.20
C ALA A 203 1.15 -12.67 7.54
N ALA A 204 0.70 -12.74 6.28
CA ALA A 204 0.15 -11.60 5.53
C ALA A 204 -1.16 -11.09 6.16
N LYS A 205 -2.06 -11.98 6.57
CA LYS A 205 -3.30 -11.61 7.29
C LYS A 205 -3.01 -11.01 8.66
N ALA A 206 -2.08 -11.60 9.42
CA ALA A 206 -1.67 -11.07 10.72
C ALA A 206 -1.05 -9.67 10.59
N TRP A 207 -0.19 -9.47 9.58
CA TRP A 207 0.39 -8.18 9.26
C TRP A 207 -0.68 -7.14 8.89
N LEU A 208 -1.65 -7.51 8.05
CA LEU A 208 -2.77 -6.64 7.67
C LEU A 208 -3.59 -6.20 8.90
N GLY A 209 -3.93 -7.14 9.77
CA GLY A 209 -4.64 -6.87 11.02
C GLY A 209 -3.83 -5.95 11.94
N PHE A 210 -2.52 -6.17 12.03
CA PHE A 210 -1.62 -5.31 12.81
C PHE A 210 -1.54 -3.89 12.23
N PHE A 211 -1.46 -3.76 10.90
CA PHE A 211 -1.43 -2.47 10.20
C PHE A 211 -2.69 -1.64 10.45
N PHE A 212 -3.85 -2.27 10.43
CA PHE A 212 -5.13 -1.61 10.65
C PHE A 212 -5.24 -0.89 12.01
N PHE A 213 -4.55 -1.37 13.06
CA PHE A 213 -4.54 -0.68 14.36
C PHE A 213 -3.92 0.71 14.32
N PHE A 214 -3.10 1.01 13.31
CA PHE A 214 -2.36 2.26 13.21
C PHE A 214 -2.83 3.12 12.03
N PHE A 215 -3.22 2.48 10.92
CA PHE A 215 -3.35 3.14 9.64
C PHE A 215 -4.52 2.58 8.82
N VAL A 216 -4.90 3.31 7.77
CA VAL A 216 -6.00 2.92 6.88
C VAL A 216 -5.53 1.88 5.86
N VAL A 217 -6.22 0.75 5.79
CA VAL A 217 -5.89 -0.34 4.87
C VAL A 217 -6.19 0.04 3.41
N THR A 218 -5.17 -0.12 2.56
CA THR A 218 -5.28 0.13 1.11
C THR A 218 -5.75 -1.11 0.34
N PRO A 219 -6.19 -0.97 -0.92
CA PRO A 219 -6.53 -2.12 -1.77
C PRO A 219 -5.36 -3.11 -1.94
N TYR A 220 -4.12 -2.63 -2.09
CA TYR A 220 -2.93 -3.45 -2.28
C TYR A 220 -2.64 -4.35 -1.06
N MET A 221 -2.84 -3.83 0.15
CA MET A 221 -2.65 -4.59 1.39
C MET A 221 -3.65 -5.75 1.53
N HIS A 222 -4.89 -5.55 1.06
CA HIS A 222 -5.85 -6.64 1.01
C HIS A 222 -5.46 -7.70 -0.02
N VAL A 223 -4.99 -7.28 -1.20
CA VAL A 223 -4.57 -8.20 -2.25
C VAL A 223 -3.41 -9.06 -1.75
N LEU A 224 -2.44 -8.46 -1.03
CA LEU A 224 -1.35 -9.18 -0.38
C LEU A 224 -1.85 -10.32 0.52
N ALA A 225 -2.86 -10.05 1.35
CA ALA A 225 -3.33 -11.00 2.35
C ALA A 225 -4.29 -12.08 1.81
N TYR A 226 -5.04 -11.78 0.75
CA TYR A 226 -6.15 -12.62 0.29
C TYR A 226 -6.02 -13.18 -1.12
N HIS A 227 -5.20 -12.56 -1.98
CA HIS A 227 -5.18 -12.93 -3.41
C HIS A 227 -3.79 -13.27 -3.91
N VAL A 228 -2.71 -12.85 -3.23
CA VAL A 228 -1.36 -13.34 -3.53
C VAL A 228 -1.18 -14.84 -3.19
N PRO A 229 -1.79 -15.38 -2.10
CA PRO A 229 -1.65 -16.80 -1.78
C PRO A 229 -2.52 -17.75 -2.62
N GLU A 230 -3.35 -17.23 -3.54
CA GLU A 230 -4.23 -18.02 -4.43
C GLU A 230 -3.66 -18.09 -5.84
#